data_AF-A0A8U0QIT6-F1
#
_entry.id   AF-A0A8U0QIT6-F1
#
_cell.length_a   1.000
_cell.length_b   1.000
_cell.length_c   1.000
_cell.angle_alpha   90.00
_cell.angle_beta   90.00
_cell.angle_gamma   90.00
#
_symmetry.space_group_name_H-M   'P 1'
#
loop_
_entity.id
_entity.type
_entity.pdbx_description
1 polymer ?
#
loop_
_entity_poly.entity_id
_entity_poly.type
_entity_poly.pdbx_seq_one_letter_code
_entity_poly.pdbx_strand_id
1 'polypeptide(L)'
;MPPKKQKNPSVNISSSLEESEEFSLETTVPTEDISSSDERDRTGTQKVTRQLIERKELLHNLQLLKIEMSQKNLIIDNMKVDHLTKTEELEERLNVALYQKQVLALRLDSQLQLTQDESRKQQALRKQEMDVILLRQKQLEETNRQLCDKAGDLRRSLRDLELTEDKYKELRDVPEERLSITEYVAVFFYEVVSPLKAQLSELHVKRNSLTDDLDTHRTEIKALMKSYEEERRVRSELEIRNQRLTLELADTKGLIQEGDFKRDNYSNTKRERDAFECEVRESRKRLELLEMTHEVQTRERNELSREVSTLQQSVTLLQKDKEYVHRQSMELNVRCAHQEDRLERLHTQLDDAQRAREEVYHKYIASRDHYKTEYENKLAEELENIRLKTSQEIDNLQRTSKEMYERENRNLRETRDNAVLEKDRATTAERETQARYDQLLE
;
A
#
# COMPACT_ATOMS: atom_id res chain seq x y z
N MET A 1 -22.93 -18.96 116.45
CA MET A 1 -23.73 -20.20 116.68
C MET A 1 -22.77 -21.38 116.92
N PRO A 2 -23.22 -22.49 117.56
CA PRO A 2 -22.40 -23.69 117.87
C PRO A 2 -22.35 -24.66 116.65
N PRO A 3 -21.55 -25.76 116.63
CA PRO A 3 -21.45 -26.88 117.60
C PRO A 3 -20.17 -26.82 118.49
N LYS A 4 -20.08 -27.34 119.73
CA LYS A 4 -20.25 -28.71 120.31
C LYS A 4 -19.16 -29.72 119.86
N LYS A 5 -18.73 -30.72 120.66
CA LYS A 5 -18.55 -30.93 122.13
C LYS A 5 -18.14 -32.41 122.35
N GLN A 6 -16.99 -32.72 122.99
CA GLN A 6 -16.65 -34.01 123.67
C GLN A 6 -15.21 -33.83 124.22
N LYS A 7 -14.86 -33.86 125.52
CA LYS A 7 -15.32 -34.51 126.77
C LYS A 7 -14.69 -35.91 127.02
N ASN A 8 -13.76 -35.94 127.98
CA ASN A 8 -13.07 -37.10 128.56
C ASN A 8 -14.05 -38.08 129.25
N PRO A 9 -13.61 -39.28 129.70
CA PRO A 9 -13.26 -39.42 131.14
C PRO A 9 -12.19 -40.49 131.52
N SER A 10 -11.77 -40.48 132.81
CA SER A 10 -11.40 -41.60 133.75
C SER A 10 -10.78 -42.94 133.24
N VAL A 11 -9.83 -43.63 133.90
CA VAL A 11 -9.76 -44.24 135.28
C VAL A 11 -8.27 -44.63 135.54
N ASN A 12 -7.58 -44.65 136.71
CA ASN A 12 -7.82 -44.52 138.18
C ASN A 12 -7.81 -45.85 139.01
N ILE A 13 -7.33 -45.83 140.29
CA ILE A 13 -7.37 -46.93 141.32
C ILE A 13 -6.40 -48.13 141.00
N SER A 14 -5.70 -48.87 141.90
CA SER A 14 -5.58 -49.00 143.39
C SER A 14 -4.11 -49.33 143.80
N SER A 15 -3.59 -49.07 145.03
CA SER A 15 -3.55 -49.87 146.30
C SER A 15 -2.95 -51.30 146.19
N SER A 16 -2.33 -51.94 147.21
CA SER A 16 -1.97 -51.67 148.64
C SER A 16 -0.69 -52.52 148.97
N LEU A 17 0.17 -52.33 149.99
CA LEU A 17 0.09 -51.90 151.41
C LEU A 17 -0.44 -53.00 152.37
N GLU A 18 0.29 -53.24 153.49
CA GLU A 18 -0.08 -53.97 154.72
C GLU A 18 -0.39 -55.50 154.60
N GLU A 19 -0.18 -56.38 155.59
CA GLU A 19 0.74 -56.42 156.77
C GLU A 19 0.82 -57.88 157.31
N SER A 20 1.15 -58.10 158.60
CA SER A 20 1.02 -59.36 159.38
C SER A 20 2.00 -60.52 159.10
N GLU A 21 2.48 -61.28 160.11
CA GLU A 21 2.66 -61.00 161.55
C GLU A 21 3.67 -62.01 162.17
N GLU A 22 4.06 -61.81 163.42
CA GLU A 22 4.99 -62.69 164.16
C GLU A 22 4.32 -64.00 164.63
N PHE A 23 5.12 -65.06 164.82
CA PHE A 23 4.97 -65.92 166.00
C PHE A 23 6.35 -66.37 166.50
N SER A 24 6.49 -66.51 167.82
CA SER A 24 7.78 -66.60 168.53
C SER A 24 7.69 -67.63 169.67
N LEU A 25 8.77 -67.76 170.47
CA LEU A 25 8.85 -68.43 171.78
C LEU A 25 8.80 -69.98 171.76
N GLU A 26 9.50 -70.75 172.63
CA GLU A 26 10.65 -70.50 173.53
C GLU A 26 11.20 -71.85 174.10
N THR A 27 12.26 -71.81 174.93
CA THR A 27 12.61 -72.70 176.10
C THR A 27 12.66 -74.26 175.97
N THR A 28 13.29 -75.03 176.88
CA THR A 28 14.68 -75.11 177.41
C THR A 28 14.89 -76.45 178.17
N VAL A 29 16.15 -76.79 178.47
CA VAL A 29 16.68 -77.78 179.48
C VAL A 29 16.09 -77.65 180.92
N PRO A 30 16.42 -78.52 181.94
CA PRO A 30 17.28 -79.74 182.01
C PRO A 30 16.48 -81.01 182.51
N THR A 31 16.82 -81.96 183.44
CA THR A 31 17.92 -82.25 184.42
C THR A 31 17.87 -83.74 184.95
N GLU A 32 18.98 -84.28 185.49
CA GLU A 32 19.18 -85.16 186.71
C GLU A 32 18.32 -86.46 187.00
N ASP A 33 18.72 -87.49 187.78
CA ASP A 33 20.03 -88.04 188.28
C ASP A 33 19.84 -89.45 188.97
N ILE A 34 20.85 -89.95 189.73
CA ILE A 34 20.83 -91.05 190.77
C ILE A 34 20.82 -92.52 190.23
N SER A 35 21.49 -93.58 190.75
CA SER A 35 22.70 -93.86 191.58
C SER A 35 22.49 -94.93 192.71
N SER A 36 23.16 -96.10 192.61
CA SER A 36 23.46 -97.08 193.71
C SER A 36 22.26 -97.73 194.48
N SER A 37 22.35 -98.64 195.48
CA SER A 37 23.43 -99.49 196.04
C SER A 37 22.90 -100.76 196.76
N ASP A 38 23.73 -101.81 196.80
CA ASP A 38 24.04 -102.76 197.92
C ASP A 38 23.08 -103.72 198.71
N GLU A 39 23.68 -104.89 199.01
CA GLU A 39 23.76 -105.66 200.29
C GLU A 39 22.74 -106.74 200.78
N ARG A 40 23.35 -107.87 201.24
CA ARG A 40 22.89 -108.89 202.24
C ARG A 40 21.69 -109.83 201.91
N ASP A 41 21.56 -111.04 202.51
CA ASP A 41 22.33 -111.73 203.56
C ASP A 41 22.30 -113.29 203.50
N ARG A 42 23.23 -113.95 204.22
CA ARG A 42 23.18 -115.30 204.88
C ARG A 42 23.00 -116.67 204.14
N THR A 43 24.01 -117.53 204.37
CA THR A 43 24.00 -119.02 204.64
C THR A 43 23.55 -120.09 203.60
N GLY A 44 24.31 -121.19 203.52
CA GLY A 44 23.71 -122.55 203.67
C GLY A 44 23.80 -123.64 202.56
N THR A 45 24.99 -124.13 202.20
CA THR A 45 25.30 -125.55 201.79
C THR A 45 24.34 -126.44 200.94
N GLN A 46 24.81 -126.86 199.75
CA GLN A 46 24.44 -128.07 198.92
C GLN A 46 23.07 -128.06 198.15
N LYS A 47 22.87 -128.64 196.93
CA LYS A 47 23.74 -129.18 195.83
C LYS A 47 22.94 -129.35 194.48
N VAL A 48 23.38 -128.68 193.40
CA VAL A 48 23.28 -129.02 191.92
C VAL A 48 21.94 -129.43 191.23
N THR A 49 21.42 -128.65 190.24
CA THR A 49 21.19 -129.06 188.80
C THR A 49 20.38 -128.08 187.88
N ARG A 50 20.75 -128.07 186.58
CA ARG A 50 20.08 -127.62 185.32
C ARG A 50 19.46 -126.23 185.12
N GLN A 51 18.63 -125.65 186.00
CA GLN A 51 17.73 -124.51 185.66
C GLN A 51 18.40 -123.15 185.28
N LEU A 52 19.73 -123.04 185.35
CA LEU A 52 20.46 -121.75 185.25
C LEU A 52 20.85 -121.34 183.81
N ILE A 53 20.61 -122.18 182.81
CA ILE A 53 21.13 -121.99 181.44
C ILE A 53 20.15 -121.17 180.56
N GLU A 54 18.90 -121.61 180.44
CA GLU A 54 17.87 -121.01 179.56
C GLU A 54 17.65 -119.51 179.83
N ARG A 55 17.79 -119.09 181.10
CA ARG A 55 17.63 -117.69 181.51
C ARG A 55 18.72 -116.75 180.96
N LYS A 56 19.87 -117.26 180.47
CA LYS A 56 20.91 -116.46 179.83
C LYS A 56 20.67 -116.22 178.34
N GLU A 57 20.11 -117.19 177.62
CA GLU A 57 19.89 -117.07 176.16
C GLU A 57 18.84 -116.01 175.82
N LEU A 58 17.73 -115.98 176.58
CA LEU A 58 16.67 -114.98 176.42
C LEU A 58 17.16 -113.53 176.62
N LEU A 59 18.14 -113.31 177.50
CA LEU A 59 18.72 -111.98 177.74
C LEU A 59 19.57 -111.50 176.55
N HIS A 60 20.26 -112.41 175.85
CA HIS A 60 21.11 -112.05 174.72
C HIS A 60 20.29 -111.62 173.48
N ASN A 61 19.25 -112.39 173.14
CA ASN A 61 18.37 -112.08 172.00
C ASN A 61 17.66 -110.72 172.14
N LEU A 62 17.33 -110.32 173.38
CA LEU A 62 16.69 -109.04 173.65
C LEU A 62 17.66 -107.85 173.49
N GLN A 63 18.96 -108.04 173.71
CA GLN A 63 19.98 -107.03 173.39
C GLN A 63 20.16 -106.85 171.88
N LEU A 64 20.17 -107.93 171.10
CA LEU A 64 20.29 -107.88 169.63
C LEU A 64 19.19 -107.03 168.98
N LEU A 65 17.92 -107.30 169.31
CA LEU A 65 16.77 -106.51 168.81
C LEU A 65 16.88 -105.01 169.18
N LYS A 66 17.47 -104.69 170.34
CA LYS A 66 17.67 -103.31 170.79
C LYS A 66 18.74 -102.57 169.97
N ILE A 67 19.70 -103.30 169.40
CA ILE A 67 20.74 -102.77 168.49
C ILE A 67 20.19 -102.62 167.06
N GLU A 68 19.42 -103.58 166.55
CA GLU A 68 18.76 -103.43 165.24
C GLU A 68 17.83 -102.22 165.20
N MET A 69 17.09 -101.98 166.30
CA MET A 69 16.18 -100.83 166.40
C MET A 69 16.93 -99.49 166.42
N SER A 70 18.08 -99.39 167.11
CA SER A 70 18.88 -98.16 167.08
C SER A 70 19.53 -97.91 165.73
N GLN A 71 19.98 -98.96 165.03
CA GLN A 71 20.49 -98.85 163.66
C GLN A 71 19.43 -98.35 162.68
N LYS A 72 18.19 -98.88 162.74
CA LYS A 72 17.10 -98.42 161.86
C LYS A 72 16.67 -96.99 162.14
N ASN A 73 16.64 -96.56 163.40
CA ASN A 73 16.39 -95.15 163.74
C ASN A 73 17.49 -94.24 163.17
N LEU A 74 18.76 -94.61 163.30
CA LEU A 74 19.88 -93.83 162.76
C LEU A 74 19.79 -93.65 161.23
N ILE A 75 19.35 -94.69 160.51
CA ILE A 75 19.12 -94.62 159.05
C ILE A 75 17.97 -93.66 158.72
N ILE A 76 16.86 -93.74 159.46
CA ILE A 76 15.70 -92.86 159.29
C ILE A 76 16.07 -91.40 159.54
N ASP A 77 16.87 -91.12 160.57
CA ASP A 77 17.25 -89.74 160.92
C ASP A 77 18.27 -89.16 159.93
N ASN A 78 19.22 -89.95 159.40
CA ASN A 78 20.04 -89.52 158.25
C ASN A 78 19.19 -89.17 157.03
N MET A 79 18.21 -90.02 156.67
CA MET A 79 17.33 -89.73 155.51
C MET A 79 16.49 -88.45 155.72
N LYS A 80 16.10 -88.11 156.96
CA LYS A 80 15.44 -86.82 157.24
C LYS A 80 16.38 -85.65 156.96
N VAL A 81 17.65 -85.72 157.37
CA VAL A 81 18.64 -84.65 157.15
C VAL A 81 18.92 -84.48 155.65
N ASP A 82 19.11 -85.58 154.91
CA ASP A 82 19.30 -85.57 153.45
C ASP A 82 18.09 -84.97 152.69
N HIS A 83 16.87 -85.13 153.23
CA HIS A 83 15.69 -84.50 152.67
C HIS A 83 15.56 -83.02 153.07
N LEU A 84 15.79 -82.68 154.34
CA LEU A 84 15.64 -81.32 154.87
C LEU A 84 16.57 -80.33 154.15
N THR A 85 17.86 -80.68 154.09
CA THR A 85 18.89 -79.92 153.35
C THR A 85 18.55 -79.74 151.87
N LYS A 86 17.85 -80.71 151.28
CA LYS A 86 17.43 -80.65 149.88
C LYS A 86 16.18 -79.81 149.63
N THR A 87 15.32 -79.63 150.63
CA THR A 87 14.29 -78.57 150.63
C THR A 87 14.94 -77.19 150.76
N GLU A 88 15.87 -77.01 151.70
CA GLU A 88 16.61 -75.76 151.91
C GLU A 88 17.33 -75.31 150.63
N GLU A 89 18.06 -76.23 149.96
CA GLU A 89 18.68 -75.97 148.64
C GLU A 89 17.69 -75.48 147.56
N LEU A 90 16.45 -75.95 147.58
CA LEU A 90 15.44 -75.61 146.57
C LEU A 90 14.74 -74.29 146.90
N GLU A 91 14.52 -74.01 148.19
CA GLU A 91 13.98 -72.74 148.68
C GLU A 91 14.96 -71.58 148.45
N GLU A 92 16.26 -71.77 148.71
CA GLU A 92 17.28 -70.79 148.33
C GLU A 92 17.27 -70.51 146.82
N ARG A 93 17.25 -71.54 145.98
CA ARG A 93 17.20 -71.40 144.50
C ARG A 93 15.94 -70.68 144.04
N LEU A 94 14.79 -70.93 144.66
CA LEU A 94 13.53 -70.25 144.37
C LEU A 94 13.61 -68.76 144.75
N ASN A 95 14.11 -68.45 145.95
CA ASN A 95 14.26 -67.08 146.44
C ASN A 95 15.23 -66.26 145.57
N VAL A 96 16.36 -66.86 145.14
CA VAL A 96 17.29 -66.25 144.18
C VAL A 96 16.60 -65.94 142.84
N ALA A 97 15.78 -66.86 142.31
CA ALA A 97 15.05 -66.64 141.06
C ALA A 97 13.97 -65.54 141.18
N LEU A 98 13.25 -65.48 142.31
CA LEU A 98 12.26 -64.43 142.59
C LEU A 98 12.91 -63.04 142.69
N TYR A 99 14.05 -62.94 143.40
CA TYR A 99 14.82 -61.70 143.49
C TYR A 99 15.32 -61.24 142.12
N GLN A 100 15.89 -62.15 141.31
CA GLN A 100 16.32 -61.83 139.94
C GLN A 100 15.17 -61.31 139.07
N LYS A 101 13.98 -61.91 139.15
CA LYS A 101 12.76 -61.44 138.45
C LYS A 101 12.39 -60.01 138.87
N GLN A 102 12.40 -59.71 140.18
CA GLN A 102 12.01 -58.40 140.70
C GLN A 102 13.01 -57.31 140.31
N VAL A 103 14.32 -57.60 140.36
CA VAL A 103 15.38 -56.71 139.90
C VAL A 103 15.26 -56.42 138.39
N LEU A 104 14.94 -57.42 137.57
CA LEU A 104 14.72 -57.25 136.13
C LEU A 104 13.48 -56.39 135.83
N ALA A 105 12.37 -56.57 136.56
CA ALA A 105 11.16 -55.78 136.39
C ALA A 105 11.41 -54.29 136.71
N LEU A 106 12.00 -53.98 137.87
CA LEU A 106 12.34 -52.61 138.26
C LEU A 106 13.31 -51.94 137.27
N ARG A 107 14.26 -52.70 136.73
CA ARG A 107 15.20 -52.21 135.70
C ARG A 107 14.50 -51.87 134.38
N LEU A 108 13.48 -52.64 134.00
CA LEU A 108 12.70 -52.38 132.78
C LEU A 108 11.79 -51.15 132.93
N ASP A 109 11.07 -51.02 134.05
CA ASP A 109 10.24 -49.84 134.33
C ASP A 109 11.08 -48.56 134.42
N SER A 110 12.26 -48.62 135.05
CA SER A 110 13.19 -47.48 135.08
C SER A 110 13.61 -47.04 133.68
N GLN A 111 13.90 -47.99 132.77
CA GLN A 111 14.24 -47.70 131.38
C GLN A 111 13.04 -47.13 130.59
N LEU A 112 11.83 -47.65 130.81
CA LEU A 112 10.60 -47.12 130.21
C LEU A 112 10.29 -45.69 130.68
N GLN A 113 10.51 -45.39 131.95
CA GLN A 113 10.26 -44.06 132.51
C GLN A 113 11.29 -43.04 132.00
N LEU A 114 12.58 -43.40 131.97
CA LEU A 114 13.65 -42.57 131.39
C LEU A 114 13.39 -42.26 129.91
N THR A 115 13.09 -43.27 129.09
CA THR A 115 12.83 -43.08 127.65
C THR A 115 11.56 -42.26 127.38
N GLN A 116 10.53 -42.34 128.22
CA GLN A 116 9.37 -41.44 128.13
C GLN A 116 9.73 -39.98 128.42
N ASP A 117 10.50 -39.70 129.48
CA ASP A 117 10.86 -38.33 129.84
C ASP A 117 11.93 -37.73 128.92
N GLU A 118 12.83 -38.52 128.37
CA GLU A 118 13.71 -38.12 127.26
C GLU A 118 12.89 -37.77 126.01
N SER A 119 11.93 -38.60 125.62
CA SER A 119 11.02 -38.34 124.50
C SER A 119 10.22 -37.04 124.70
N ARG A 120 9.70 -36.79 125.91
CA ARG A 120 9.03 -35.54 126.28
C ARG A 120 9.95 -34.32 126.17
N LYS A 121 11.19 -34.41 126.69
CA LYS A 121 12.20 -33.33 126.58
C LYS A 121 12.56 -33.05 125.12
N GLN A 122 12.81 -34.09 124.32
CA GLN A 122 13.05 -33.97 122.88
C GLN A 122 11.84 -33.41 122.11
N GLN A 123 10.60 -33.67 122.55
CA GLN A 123 9.40 -33.09 121.94
C GLN A 123 9.21 -31.61 122.33
N ALA A 124 9.57 -31.23 123.56
CA ALA A 124 9.55 -29.83 124.00
C ALA A 124 10.61 -28.99 123.26
N LEU A 125 11.85 -29.48 123.16
CA LEU A 125 12.92 -28.83 122.40
C LEU A 125 12.54 -28.65 120.92
N ARG A 126 12.08 -29.71 120.24
CA ARG A 126 11.64 -29.61 118.84
C ARG A 126 10.46 -28.66 118.61
N LYS A 127 9.59 -28.45 119.60
CA LYS A 127 8.55 -27.41 119.53
C LYS A 127 9.16 -26.01 119.63
N GLN A 128 10.03 -25.77 120.61
CA GLN A 128 10.71 -24.48 120.77
C GLN A 128 11.55 -24.11 119.53
N GLU A 129 12.27 -25.08 118.95
CA GLU A 129 13.01 -24.92 117.69
C GLU A 129 12.07 -24.57 116.53
N MET A 130 10.94 -25.29 116.40
CA MET A 130 9.93 -25.01 115.38
C MET A 130 9.30 -23.62 115.53
N ASP A 131 8.99 -23.19 116.76
CA ASP A 131 8.41 -21.87 117.03
C ASP A 131 9.40 -20.73 116.67
N VAL A 132 10.70 -20.92 116.93
CA VAL A 132 11.76 -19.99 116.51
C VAL A 132 11.90 -19.95 114.98
N ILE A 133 11.86 -21.10 114.31
CA ILE A 133 11.88 -21.19 112.84
C ILE A 133 10.65 -20.49 112.23
N LEU A 134 9.45 -20.74 112.76
CA LEU A 134 8.20 -20.11 112.32
C LEU A 134 8.22 -18.58 112.51
N LEU A 135 8.76 -18.09 113.62
CA LEU A 135 8.93 -16.65 113.85
C LEU A 135 9.90 -16.03 112.83
N ARG A 136 11.03 -16.72 112.56
CA ARG A 136 12.01 -16.26 111.57
C ARG A 136 11.44 -16.30 110.14
N GLN A 137 10.66 -17.32 109.79
CA GLN A 137 10.00 -17.42 108.49
C GLN A 137 9.02 -16.25 108.27
N LYS A 138 8.20 -15.90 109.27
CA LYS A 138 7.28 -14.75 109.17
C LYS A 138 8.02 -13.44 108.86
N GLN A 139 9.13 -13.17 109.55
CA GLN A 139 9.98 -12.00 109.27
C GLN A 139 10.52 -12.00 107.83
N LEU A 140 10.91 -13.16 107.31
CA LEU A 140 11.39 -13.30 105.93
C LEU A 140 10.26 -13.13 104.90
N GLU A 141 9.06 -13.63 105.17
CA GLU A 141 7.88 -13.40 104.32
C GLU A 141 7.45 -11.93 104.29
N GLU A 142 7.46 -11.24 105.44
CA GLU A 142 7.14 -9.82 105.55
C GLU A 142 8.16 -8.93 104.82
N THR A 143 9.46 -9.19 105.01
CA THR A 143 10.51 -8.46 104.29
C THR A 143 10.50 -8.76 102.78
N ASN A 144 10.22 -9.99 102.37
CA ASN A 144 10.10 -10.34 100.96
C ASN A 144 8.90 -9.63 100.29
N ARG A 145 7.74 -9.56 100.96
CA ARG A 145 6.59 -8.77 100.46
C ARG A 145 6.97 -7.30 100.24
N GLN A 146 7.59 -6.66 101.24
CA GLN A 146 8.05 -5.27 101.13
C GLN A 146 9.07 -5.05 100.00
N LEU A 147 9.89 -6.05 99.68
CA LEU A 147 10.82 -6.00 98.53
C LEU A 147 10.08 -6.18 97.19
N CYS A 148 9.09 -7.07 97.12
CA CYS A 148 8.22 -7.23 95.95
C CYS A 148 7.43 -5.94 95.64
N ASP A 149 6.87 -5.30 96.66
CA ASP A 149 6.10 -4.06 96.51
C ASP A 149 6.98 -2.93 95.97
N LYS A 150 8.15 -2.68 96.61
CA LYS A 150 9.15 -1.70 96.16
C LYS A 150 9.65 -1.97 94.74
N ALA A 151 9.88 -3.23 94.37
CA ALA A 151 10.24 -3.62 93.00
C ALA A 151 9.08 -3.41 92.01
N GLY A 152 7.83 -3.57 92.45
CA GLY A 152 6.63 -3.25 91.67
C GLY A 152 6.45 -1.75 91.45
N ASP A 153 6.76 -0.93 92.45
CA ASP A 153 6.75 0.53 92.35
C ASP A 153 7.81 1.04 91.37
N LEU A 154 9.06 0.57 91.51
CA LEU A 154 10.15 0.87 90.56
C LEU A 154 9.80 0.48 89.11
N ARG A 155 9.16 -0.67 88.90
CA ARG A 155 8.68 -1.10 87.57
C ARG A 155 7.52 -0.25 87.01
N ARG A 156 6.82 0.52 87.85
CA ARG A 156 5.78 1.45 87.43
C ARG A 156 6.36 2.84 87.14
N SER A 157 7.32 3.31 87.93
CA SER A 157 7.99 4.60 87.68
C SER A 157 8.94 4.57 86.48
N LEU A 158 9.50 3.42 86.12
CA LEU A 158 10.34 3.22 84.91
C LEU A 158 9.54 3.13 83.59
N ARG A 159 8.29 3.61 83.53
CA ARG A 159 7.49 3.62 82.29
C ARG A 159 7.59 4.94 81.54
N ASP A 160 7.53 6.05 82.26
CA ASP A 160 7.39 7.39 81.71
C ASP A 160 8.75 8.13 81.77
N LEU A 161 9.72 7.63 80.99
CA LEU A 161 11.13 8.02 81.02
C LEU A 161 11.51 9.17 80.06
N GLU A 162 10.53 9.90 79.52
CA GLU A 162 10.79 10.96 78.54
C GLU A 162 11.33 12.25 79.20
N LEU A 163 12.65 12.44 79.13
CA LEU A 163 13.32 13.70 79.47
C LEU A 163 13.22 14.73 78.33
N THR A 164 13.12 16.00 78.72
CA THR A 164 13.45 17.14 77.84
C THR A 164 14.96 17.38 77.84
N GLU A 165 15.48 17.97 76.77
CA GLU A 165 16.93 18.19 76.60
C GLU A 165 17.56 18.99 77.76
N ASP A 166 16.83 19.95 78.32
CA ASP A 166 17.30 20.77 79.44
C ASP A 166 17.42 19.98 80.75
N LYS A 167 16.43 19.12 81.04
CA LYS A 167 16.47 18.22 82.22
C LYS A 167 17.54 17.14 82.07
N TYR A 168 17.81 16.69 80.85
CA TYR A 168 18.94 15.79 80.59
C TYR A 168 20.27 16.49 80.92
N LYS A 169 20.48 17.75 80.50
CA LYS A 169 21.68 18.52 80.85
C LYS A 169 21.83 18.68 82.37
N GLU A 170 20.75 19.03 83.07
CA GLU A 170 20.73 19.17 84.54
C GLU A 170 21.10 17.87 85.28
N LEU A 171 20.60 16.71 84.82
CA LEU A 171 20.82 15.42 85.48
C LEU A 171 22.16 14.77 85.10
N ARG A 172 22.70 15.04 83.91
CA ARG A 172 23.94 14.42 83.39
C ARG A 172 25.17 14.80 84.18
N ASP A 173 25.23 16.02 84.71
CA ASP A 173 26.37 16.53 85.49
C ASP A 173 26.28 16.11 86.98
N VAL A 174 25.25 15.35 87.38
CA VAL A 174 25.09 14.78 88.73
C VAL A 174 25.72 13.37 88.77
N PRO A 175 26.61 13.06 89.73
CA PRO A 175 27.22 11.74 89.83
C PRO A 175 26.19 10.65 90.17
N GLU A 176 26.38 9.46 89.60
CA GLU A 176 25.44 8.32 89.66
C GLU A 176 24.98 7.98 91.08
N GLU A 177 25.87 8.10 92.07
CA GLU A 177 25.60 7.87 93.51
C GLU A 177 24.50 8.77 94.11
N ARG A 178 24.12 9.86 93.42
CA ARG A 178 23.12 10.83 93.86
C ARG A 178 21.84 10.84 93.02
N LEU A 179 21.82 10.13 91.89
CA LEU A 179 20.63 10.03 91.04
C LEU A 179 19.67 8.98 91.60
N SER A 180 18.36 9.21 91.47
CA SER A 180 17.40 8.11 91.64
C SER A 180 17.55 7.10 90.50
N ILE A 181 17.18 5.84 90.75
CA ILE A 181 17.15 4.77 89.73
C ILE A 181 16.32 5.19 88.50
N THR A 182 15.27 5.98 88.72
CA THR A 182 14.44 6.57 87.66
C THR A 182 15.16 7.62 86.83
N GLU A 183 15.86 8.57 87.45
CA GLU A 183 16.62 9.61 86.73
C GLU A 183 17.80 9.00 85.98
N TYR A 184 18.53 8.07 86.61
CA TYR A 184 19.60 7.30 85.98
C TYR A 184 19.14 6.60 84.70
N VAL A 185 18.08 5.78 84.79
CA VAL A 185 17.57 5.06 83.62
C VAL A 185 16.97 6.03 82.58
N ALA A 186 16.39 7.16 82.99
CA ALA A 186 15.88 8.17 82.06
C ALA A 186 17.01 8.88 81.30
N VAL A 187 18.14 9.19 81.95
CA VAL A 187 19.34 9.75 81.31
C VAL A 187 19.89 8.78 80.28
N PHE A 188 20.12 7.51 80.64
CA PHE A 188 20.59 6.49 79.69
C PHE A 188 19.59 6.24 78.54
N PHE A 189 18.29 6.23 78.82
CA PHE A 189 17.26 6.13 77.79
C PHE A 189 17.29 7.32 76.83
N TYR A 190 17.47 8.54 77.34
CA TYR A 190 17.62 9.75 76.53
C TYR A 190 18.88 9.69 75.64
N GLU A 191 20.03 9.28 76.17
CA GLU A 191 21.28 9.17 75.39
C GLU A 191 21.19 8.17 74.23
N VAL A 192 20.43 7.08 74.39
CA VAL A 192 20.21 6.10 73.31
C VAL A 192 19.10 6.53 72.34
N VAL A 193 18.00 7.08 72.84
CA VAL A 193 16.80 7.37 72.03
C VAL A 193 16.87 8.72 71.31
N SER A 194 17.53 9.73 71.89
CA SER A 194 17.69 11.06 71.26
C SER A 194 18.42 11.02 69.90
N PRO A 195 19.60 10.37 69.75
CA PRO A 195 20.26 10.27 68.43
C PRO A 195 19.45 9.44 67.43
N LEU A 196 18.67 8.44 67.88
CA LEU A 196 17.77 7.68 67.02
C LEU A 196 16.56 8.52 66.56
N LYS A 197 15.97 9.33 67.44
CA LYS A 197 14.92 10.32 67.09
C LYS A 197 15.49 11.36 66.09
N ALA A 198 16.72 11.82 66.29
CA ALA A 198 17.41 12.73 65.36
C ALA A 198 17.61 12.09 63.97
N GLN A 199 18.23 10.90 63.89
CA GLN A 199 18.42 10.16 62.63
C GLN A 199 17.09 9.88 61.90
N LEU A 200 16.02 9.54 62.63
CA LEU A 200 14.70 9.38 62.03
C LEU A 200 14.16 10.69 61.45
N SER A 201 14.42 11.83 62.09
CA SER A 201 14.03 13.14 61.55
C SER A 201 14.84 13.52 60.31
N GLU A 202 16.15 13.28 60.29
CA GLU A 202 17.03 13.49 59.12
C GLU A 202 16.60 12.62 57.94
N LEU A 203 16.33 11.33 58.18
CA LEU A 203 15.81 10.41 57.17
C LEU A 203 14.42 10.82 56.67
N HIS A 204 13.57 11.39 57.52
CA HIS A 204 12.26 11.90 57.10
C HIS A 204 12.39 13.16 56.23
N VAL A 205 13.27 14.10 56.58
CA VAL A 205 13.57 15.28 55.75
C VAL A 205 14.16 14.86 54.40
N LYS A 206 15.14 13.95 54.41
CA LYS A 206 15.78 13.42 53.20
C LYS A 206 14.81 12.62 52.31
N ARG A 207 13.86 11.88 52.91
CA ARG A 207 12.76 11.22 52.19
C ARG A 207 11.88 12.27 51.50
N ASN A 208 11.55 13.36 52.18
CA ASN A 208 10.69 14.40 51.63
C ASN A 208 11.39 15.10 50.46
N SER A 209 12.63 15.57 50.62
CA SER A 209 13.37 16.20 49.51
C SER A 209 13.50 15.27 48.30
N LEU A 210 13.85 13.99 48.51
CA LEU A 210 13.91 12.99 47.44
C LEU A 210 12.54 12.66 46.82
N THR A 211 11.42 12.99 47.48
CA THR A 211 10.08 12.87 46.90
C THR A 211 9.77 14.10 46.05
N ASP A 212 10.09 15.29 46.56
CA ASP A 212 9.92 16.56 45.86
C ASP A 212 10.80 16.60 44.58
N ASP A 213 12.07 16.18 44.66
CA ASP A 213 13.00 16.02 43.52
C ASP A 213 12.46 15.04 42.46
N LEU A 214 11.78 13.97 42.88
CA LEU A 214 11.22 12.97 41.98
C LEU A 214 9.96 13.52 41.29
N ASP A 215 9.13 14.29 42.00
CA ASP A 215 7.95 14.93 41.42
C ASP A 215 8.29 16.17 40.55
N THR A 216 9.33 16.95 40.84
CA THR A 216 9.83 17.98 39.92
C THR A 216 10.31 17.32 38.62
N HIS A 217 11.18 16.32 38.66
CA HIS A 217 11.61 15.58 37.47
C HIS A 217 10.44 14.93 36.71
N ARG A 218 9.40 14.43 37.39
CA ARG A 218 8.16 13.97 36.73
C ARG A 218 7.41 15.10 36.01
N THR A 219 7.42 16.33 36.52
CA THR A 219 6.83 17.48 35.82
C THR A 219 7.69 17.95 34.64
N GLU A 220 9.01 17.98 34.78
CA GLU A 220 9.96 18.30 33.71
C GLU A 220 9.82 17.34 32.53
N ILE A 221 9.79 16.03 32.79
CA ILE A 221 9.58 14.99 31.76
C ILE A 221 8.23 15.19 31.06
N LYS A 222 7.15 15.49 31.81
CA LYS A 222 5.83 15.79 31.22
C LYS A 222 5.82 17.05 30.36
N ALA A 223 6.56 18.09 30.74
CA ALA A 223 6.70 19.31 29.94
C ALA A 223 7.52 19.06 28.66
N LEU A 224 8.64 18.35 28.78
CA LEU A 224 9.52 18.00 27.66
C LEU A 224 8.81 17.10 26.64
N MET A 225 8.04 16.11 27.07
CA MET A 225 7.23 15.27 26.17
C MET A 225 6.19 16.10 25.40
N LYS A 226 5.50 17.04 26.05
CA LYS A 226 4.55 17.94 25.37
C LYS A 226 5.25 18.82 24.33
N SER A 227 6.36 19.46 24.70
CA SER A 227 7.17 20.28 23.79
C SER A 227 7.65 19.47 22.57
N TYR A 228 8.06 18.22 22.78
CA TYR A 228 8.45 17.31 21.70
C TYR A 228 7.27 16.92 20.79
N GLU A 229 6.10 16.65 21.35
CA GLU A 229 4.89 16.40 20.55
C GLU A 229 4.45 17.62 19.75
N GLU A 230 4.52 18.82 20.33
CA GLU A 230 4.19 20.09 19.68
C GLU A 230 5.18 20.38 18.54
N GLU A 231 6.49 20.27 18.78
CA GLU A 231 7.50 20.34 17.73
C GLU A 231 7.26 19.31 16.62
N ARG A 232 6.92 18.07 16.96
CA ARG A 232 6.67 17.01 15.98
C ARG A 232 5.47 17.32 15.09
N ARG A 233 4.41 17.91 15.63
CA ARG A 233 3.24 18.38 14.85
C ARG A 233 3.62 19.55 13.93
N VAL A 234 4.29 20.57 14.46
CA VAL A 234 4.75 21.74 13.68
C VAL A 234 5.70 21.31 12.54
N ARG A 235 6.62 20.36 12.79
CA ARG A 235 7.48 19.79 11.74
C ARG A 235 6.67 19.13 10.63
N SER A 236 5.68 18.29 10.94
CA SER A 236 4.87 17.65 9.89
C SER A 236 3.97 18.64 9.13
N GLU A 237 3.48 19.70 9.78
CA GLU A 237 2.75 20.78 9.11
C GLU A 237 3.66 21.58 8.15
N LEU A 238 4.91 21.84 8.56
CA LEU A 238 5.93 22.48 7.72
C LEU A 238 6.36 21.59 6.54
N GLU A 239 6.48 20.27 6.73
CA GLU A 239 6.73 19.31 5.66
C GLU A 239 5.60 19.30 4.61
N ILE A 240 4.33 19.23 5.05
CA ILE A 240 3.16 19.32 4.15
C ILE A 240 3.14 20.66 3.42
N ARG A 241 3.48 21.76 4.09
CA ARG A 241 3.56 23.10 3.47
C ARG A 241 4.70 23.18 2.46
N ASN A 242 5.85 22.59 2.74
CA ASN A 242 7.00 22.53 1.83
C ASN A 242 6.69 21.71 0.56
N GLN A 243 5.98 20.59 0.71
CA GLN A 243 5.50 19.78 -0.42
C GLN A 243 4.56 20.57 -1.33
N ARG A 244 3.58 21.31 -0.75
CA ARG A 244 2.67 22.18 -1.53
C ARG A 244 3.42 23.28 -2.27
N LEU A 245 4.28 24.03 -1.57
CA LEU A 245 5.12 25.07 -2.18
C LEU A 245 6.04 24.53 -3.28
N THR A 246 6.48 23.26 -3.18
CA THR A 246 7.29 22.61 -4.22
C THR A 246 6.49 22.31 -5.49
N LEU A 247 5.21 21.95 -5.35
CA LEU A 247 4.28 21.78 -6.49
C LEU A 247 3.92 23.13 -7.12
N GLU A 248 3.54 24.12 -6.31
CA GLU A 248 3.26 25.49 -6.79
C GLU A 248 4.46 26.10 -7.54
N LEU A 249 5.69 25.81 -7.08
CA LEU A 249 6.95 26.21 -7.72
C LEU A 249 7.26 25.42 -9.00
N ALA A 250 6.73 24.21 -9.17
CA ALA A 250 6.81 23.44 -10.41
C ALA A 250 5.79 23.96 -11.45
N ASP A 251 4.55 24.19 -11.03
CA ASP A 251 3.47 24.70 -11.89
C ASP A 251 3.82 26.10 -12.44
N THR A 252 4.30 27.00 -11.57
CA THR A 252 4.76 28.34 -12.00
C THR A 252 5.96 28.30 -12.94
N LYS A 253 6.89 27.35 -12.78
CA LYS A 253 7.96 27.11 -13.77
C LYS A 253 7.41 26.63 -15.11
N GLY A 254 6.41 25.75 -15.12
CA GLY A 254 5.74 25.31 -16.34
C GLY A 254 5.09 26.48 -17.08
N LEU A 255 4.34 27.32 -16.37
CA LEU A 255 3.72 28.53 -16.94
C LEU A 255 4.75 29.53 -17.50
N ILE A 256 5.90 29.68 -16.85
CA ILE A 256 7.01 30.50 -17.37
C ILE A 256 7.58 29.89 -18.66
N GLN A 257 7.88 28.58 -18.69
CA GLN A 257 8.39 27.89 -19.87
C GLN A 257 7.42 27.96 -21.06
N GLU A 258 6.11 27.82 -20.81
CA GLU A 258 5.08 28.06 -21.83
C GLU A 258 5.08 29.50 -22.34
N GLY A 259 5.23 30.48 -21.44
CA GLY A 259 5.30 31.91 -21.78
C GLY A 259 6.53 32.25 -22.61
N ASP A 260 7.69 31.71 -22.24
CA ASP A 260 8.95 31.83 -22.98
C ASP A 260 8.82 31.22 -24.38
N PHE A 261 8.33 29.98 -24.50
CA PHE A 261 8.10 29.32 -25.80
C PHE A 261 7.16 30.13 -26.71
N LYS A 262 6.05 30.65 -26.15
CA LYS A 262 5.10 31.50 -26.89
C LYS A 262 5.74 32.81 -27.35
N ARG A 263 6.54 33.47 -26.49
CA ARG A 263 7.25 34.71 -26.82
C ARG A 263 8.28 34.50 -27.93
N ASP A 264 9.09 33.44 -27.82
CA ASP A 264 10.22 33.22 -28.71
C ASP A 264 9.71 32.80 -30.11
N ASN A 265 8.70 31.91 -30.16
CA ASN A 265 8.09 31.48 -31.42
C ASN A 265 7.16 32.54 -32.07
N TYR A 266 6.62 33.51 -31.30
CA TYR A 266 5.83 34.62 -31.86
C TYR A 266 6.57 35.35 -32.98
N SER A 267 7.90 35.45 -32.91
CA SER A 267 8.72 36.04 -33.97
C SER A 267 8.63 35.30 -35.31
N ASN A 268 8.50 33.97 -35.30
CA ASN A 268 8.36 33.13 -36.49
C ASN A 268 6.92 33.14 -37.00
N THR A 269 5.94 32.89 -36.12
CA THR A 269 4.51 32.93 -36.48
C THR A 269 4.13 34.29 -37.07
N LYS A 270 4.70 35.39 -36.56
CA LYS A 270 4.52 36.71 -37.17
C LYS A 270 5.14 36.80 -38.57
N ARG A 271 6.37 36.31 -38.79
CA ARG A 271 7.02 36.31 -40.12
C ARG A 271 6.20 35.53 -41.16
N GLU A 272 5.70 34.35 -40.78
CA GLU A 272 4.83 33.52 -41.64
C GLU A 272 3.54 34.26 -41.99
N ARG A 273 2.88 34.85 -40.99
CA ARG A 273 1.69 35.69 -41.17
C ARG A 273 1.96 36.90 -42.09
N ASP A 274 3.05 37.63 -41.84
CA ASP A 274 3.48 38.79 -42.63
C ASP A 274 3.79 38.39 -44.09
N ALA A 275 4.34 37.19 -44.31
CA ALA A 275 4.61 36.62 -45.64
C ALA A 275 3.30 36.23 -46.38
N PHE A 276 2.38 35.51 -45.73
CA PHE A 276 1.08 35.20 -46.33
C PHE A 276 0.26 36.47 -46.64
N GLU A 277 0.34 37.51 -45.80
CA GLU A 277 -0.24 38.82 -46.12
C GLU A 277 0.40 39.46 -47.37
N CYS A 278 1.70 39.25 -47.62
CA CYS A 278 2.35 39.67 -48.86
C CYS A 278 1.86 38.87 -50.07
N GLU A 279 1.83 37.54 -49.98
CA GLU A 279 1.38 36.65 -51.07
C GLU A 279 -0.08 36.93 -51.48
N VAL A 280 -0.96 37.17 -50.50
CA VAL A 280 -2.37 37.56 -50.75
C VAL A 280 -2.44 38.94 -51.42
N ARG A 281 -1.62 39.92 -51.00
CA ARG A 281 -1.56 41.25 -51.64
C ARG A 281 -1.01 41.19 -53.06
N GLU A 282 -0.03 40.35 -53.35
CA GLU A 282 0.46 40.14 -54.71
C GLU A 282 -0.56 39.41 -55.59
N SER A 283 -1.20 38.38 -55.07
CA SER A 283 -2.19 37.59 -55.81
C SER A 283 -3.41 38.41 -56.20
N ARG A 284 -3.87 39.33 -55.34
CA ARG A 284 -4.91 40.32 -55.67
C ARG A 284 -4.49 41.24 -56.81
N LYS A 285 -3.28 41.83 -56.75
CA LYS A 285 -2.76 42.67 -57.86
C LYS A 285 -2.64 41.90 -59.19
N ARG A 286 -2.25 40.61 -59.15
CA ARG A 286 -2.21 39.75 -60.34
C ARG A 286 -3.61 39.50 -60.89
N LEU A 287 -4.61 39.30 -60.04
CA LEU A 287 -6.02 39.15 -60.42
C LEU A 287 -6.58 40.45 -61.03
N GLU A 288 -6.38 41.60 -60.36
CA GLU A 288 -6.80 42.92 -60.83
C GLU A 288 -6.25 43.22 -62.26
N LEU A 289 -4.98 42.91 -62.51
CA LEU A 289 -4.37 43.05 -63.84
C LEU A 289 -4.94 42.06 -64.88
N LEU A 290 -5.30 40.84 -64.45
CA LEU A 290 -5.91 39.83 -65.32
C LEU A 290 -7.37 40.18 -65.67
N GLU A 291 -8.13 40.72 -64.72
CA GLU A 291 -9.49 41.23 -64.92
C GLU A 291 -9.48 42.40 -65.92
N MET A 292 -8.60 43.39 -65.72
CA MET A 292 -8.46 44.54 -66.63
C MET A 292 -8.05 44.14 -68.05
N THR A 293 -7.17 43.15 -68.21
CA THR A 293 -6.79 42.64 -69.55
C THR A 293 -7.88 41.78 -70.19
N HIS A 294 -8.61 40.97 -69.41
CA HIS A 294 -9.79 40.23 -69.88
C HIS A 294 -10.93 41.17 -70.32
N GLU A 295 -11.15 42.29 -69.63
CA GLU A 295 -12.12 43.31 -70.08
C GLU A 295 -11.75 43.88 -71.46
N VAL A 296 -10.48 44.23 -71.67
CA VAL A 296 -9.98 44.77 -72.95
C VAL A 296 -10.17 43.74 -74.07
N GLN A 297 -9.71 42.50 -73.87
CA GLN A 297 -9.92 41.42 -74.84
C GLN A 297 -11.41 41.13 -75.11
N THR A 298 -12.28 41.30 -74.09
CA THR A 298 -13.73 41.16 -74.26
C THR A 298 -14.31 42.30 -75.12
N ARG A 299 -13.82 43.54 -74.98
CA ARG A 299 -14.19 44.67 -75.84
C ARG A 299 -13.76 44.43 -77.28
N GLU A 300 -12.48 44.12 -77.50
CA GLU A 300 -11.90 43.81 -78.82
C GLU A 300 -12.66 42.68 -79.53
N ARG A 301 -12.91 41.56 -78.83
CA ARG A 301 -13.69 40.43 -79.36
C ARG A 301 -15.11 40.84 -79.75
N ASN A 302 -15.76 41.69 -78.95
CA ASN A 302 -17.11 42.17 -79.23
C ASN A 302 -17.14 43.16 -80.41
N GLU A 303 -16.06 43.91 -80.63
CA GLU A 303 -15.90 44.82 -81.78
C GLU A 303 -15.64 44.04 -83.07
N LEU A 304 -14.68 43.10 -83.07
CA LEU A 304 -14.46 42.17 -84.18
C LEU A 304 -15.74 41.36 -84.51
N SER A 305 -16.53 40.97 -83.51
CA SER A 305 -17.81 40.29 -83.73
C SER A 305 -18.86 41.18 -84.42
N ARG A 306 -18.80 42.51 -84.25
CA ARG A 306 -19.67 43.46 -84.99
C ARG A 306 -19.16 43.62 -86.42
N GLU A 307 -17.85 43.78 -86.61
CA GLU A 307 -17.22 43.89 -87.94
C GLU A 307 -17.49 42.64 -88.80
N VAL A 308 -17.36 41.44 -88.22
CA VAL A 308 -17.73 40.19 -88.92
C VAL A 308 -19.21 40.20 -89.32
N SER A 309 -20.11 40.73 -88.49
CA SER A 309 -21.54 40.83 -88.82
C SER A 309 -21.81 41.85 -89.95
N THR A 310 -21.14 43.00 -89.96
CA THR A 310 -21.29 43.99 -91.04
C THR A 310 -20.68 43.50 -92.36
N LEU A 311 -19.57 42.78 -92.31
CA LEU A 311 -18.97 42.12 -93.47
C LEU A 311 -19.84 40.97 -94.01
N GLN A 312 -20.50 40.18 -93.14
CA GLN A 312 -21.48 39.19 -93.58
C GLN A 312 -22.68 39.84 -94.29
N GLN A 313 -23.16 40.98 -93.79
CA GLN A 313 -24.24 41.75 -94.42
C GLN A 313 -23.82 42.33 -95.79
N SER A 314 -22.61 42.90 -95.90
CA SER A 314 -22.12 43.45 -97.18
C SER A 314 -21.85 42.36 -98.22
N VAL A 315 -21.29 41.21 -97.82
CA VAL A 315 -21.16 40.03 -98.70
C VAL A 315 -22.53 39.53 -99.18
N THR A 316 -23.54 39.50 -98.30
CA THR A 316 -24.91 39.11 -98.66
C THR A 316 -25.56 40.09 -99.64
N LEU A 317 -25.22 41.39 -99.58
CA LEU A 317 -25.66 42.39 -100.56
C LEU A 317 -24.96 42.19 -101.91
N LEU A 318 -23.62 42.08 -101.91
CA LEU A 318 -22.81 41.86 -103.12
C LEU A 318 -23.16 40.56 -103.85
N GLN A 319 -23.62 39.53 -103.13
CA GLN A 319 -24.17 38.31 -103.74
C GLN A 319 -25.44 38.60 -104.55
N LYS A 320 -26.38 39.40 -104.02
CA LYS A 320 -27.61 39.80 -104.74
C LYS A 320 -27.30 40.68 -105.95
N ASP A 321 -26.34 41.60 -105.81
CA ASP A 321 -25.90 42.46 -106.92
C ASP A 321 -25.26 41.62 -108.04
N LYS A 322 -24.39 40.65 -107.67
CA LYS A 322 -23.82 39.67 -108.60
C LYS A 322 -24.91 38.85 -109.32
N GLU A 323 -25.91 38.35 -108.59
CA GLU A 323 -27.03 37.61 -109.18
C GLU A 323 -27.88 38.48 -110.13
N TYR A 324 -28.04 39.76 -109.81
CA TYR A 324 -28.78 40.71 -110.64
C TYR A 324 -28.04 41.03 -111.94
N VAL A 325 -26.74 41.36 -111.85
CA VAL A 325 -25.88 41.59 -113.02
C VAL A 325 -25.74 40.33 -113.87
N HIS A 326 -25.65 39.14 -113.25
CA HIS A 326 -25.60 37.87 -113.97
C HIS A 326 -26.91 37.60 -114.75
N ARG A 327 -28.08 37.89 -114.16
CA ARG A 327 -29.37 37.83 -114.88
C ARG A 327 -29.42 38.80 -116.05
N GLN A 328 -29.02 40.06 -115.88
CA GLN A 328 -28.95 41.03 -116.97
C GLN A 328 -27.98 40.59 -118.08
N SER A 329 -26.81 40.05 -117.73
CA SER A 329 -25.84 39.52 -118.71
C SER A 329 -26.42 38.33 -119.47
N MET A 330 -27.17 37.43 -118.82
CA MET A 330 -27.82 36.31 -119.48
C MET A 330 -28.91 36.79 -120.46
N GLU A 331 -29.74 37.77 -120.06
CA GLU A 331 -30.71 38.40 -120.97
C GLU A 331 -30.04 39.07 -122.17
N LEU A 332 -28.95 39.80 -121.96
CA LEU A 332 -28.21 40.46 -123.04
C LEU A 332 -27.58 39.43 -123.99
N ASN A 333 -26.98 38.36 -123.47
CA ASN A 333 -26.42 37.29 -124.30
C ASN A 333 -27.48 36.63 -125.19
N VAL A 334 -28.69 36.36 -124.66
CA VAL A 334 -29.82 35.83 -125.45
C VAL A 334 -30.29 36.83 -126.51
N ARG A 335 -30.30 38.14 -126.21
CA ARG A 335 -30.62 39.18 -127.19
C ARG A 335 -29.55 39.32 -128.28
N CYS A 336 -28.26 39.22 -127.94
CA CYS A 336 -27.14 39.23 -128.89
C CYS A 336 -27.25 38.03 -129.83
N ALA A 337 -27.35 36.81 -129.27
CA ALA A 337 -27.52 35.59 -130.04
C ALA A 337 -28.70 35.70 -131.03
N HIS A 338 -29.84 36.26 -130.61
CA HIS A 338 -31.00 36.47 -131.50
C HIS A 338 -30.79 37.53 -132.60
N GLN A 339 -29.93 38.54 -132.40
CA GLN A 339 -29.55 39.46 -133.48
C GLN A 339 -28.48 38.86 -134.40
N GLU A 340 -27.56 38.03 -133.89
CA GLU A 340 -26.59 37.27 -134.67
C GLU A 340 -27.33 36.30 -135.63
N ASP A 341 -28.25 35.50 -135.08
CA ASP A 341 -29.26 34.67 -135.77
C ASP A 341 -29.97 35.42 -136.93
N ARG A 342 -30.26 36.71 -136.72
CA ARG A 342 -30.98 37.56 -137.67
C ARG A 342 -30.03 38.17 -138.71
N LEU A 343 -28.81 38.50 -138.33
CA LEU A 343 -27.77 38.98 -139.24
C LEU A 343 -27.35 37.87 -140.20
N GLU A 344 -27.19 36.62 -139.74
CA GLU A 344 -26.92 35.46 -140.62
C GLU A 344 -28.04 35.23 -141.64
N ARG A 345 -29.30 35.32 -141.22
CA ARG A 345 -30.48 35.24 -142.12
C ARG A 345 -30.53 36.39 -143.13
N LEU A 346 -30.10 37.59 -142.75
CA LEU A 346 -30.02 38.74 -143.67
C LEU A 346 -28.81 38.64 -144.62
N HIS A 347 -27.70 38.07 -144.15
CA HIS A 347 -26.49 37.87 -144.96
C HIS A 347 -26.70 36.80 -146.04
N THR A 348 -27.31 35.67 -145.67
CA THR A 348 -27.70 34.62 -146.63
C THR A 348 -28.71 35.13 -147.67
N GLN A 349 -29.71 35.92 -147.25
CA GLN A 349 -30.62 36.60 -148.19
C GLN A 349 -29.91 37.61 -149.12
N LEU A 350 -28.90 38.32 -148.61
CA LEU A 350 -28.08 39.23 -149.42
C LEU A 350 -27.24 38.45 -150.43
N ASP A 351 -26.65 37.32 -150.05
CA ASP A 351 -25.84 36.48 -150.93
C ASP A 351 -26.69 35.78 -152.00
N ASP A 352 -27.89 35.32 -151.65
CA ASP A 352 -28.88 34.80 -152.60
C ASP A 352 -29.30 35.89 -153.61
N ALA A 353 -29.54 37.12 -153.15
CA ALA A 353 -29.85 38.25 -154.00
C ALA A 353 -28.67 38.69 -154.90
N GLN A 354 -27.42 38.61 -154.41
CA GLN A 354 -26.23 38.85 -155.20
C GLN A 354 -26.04 37.79 -156.29
N ARG A 355 -26.19 36.49 -155.94
CA ARG A 355 -26.15 35.39 -156.91
C ARG A 355 -27.26 35.50 -157.96
N ALA A 356 -28.48 35.85 -157.57
CA ALA A 356 -29.58 36.10 -158.51
C ALA A 356 -29.31 37.30 -159.43
N ARG A 357 -28.73 38.39 -158.92
CA ARG A 357 -28.28 39.54 -159.72
C ARG A 357 -27.19 39.15 -160.72
N GLU A 358 -26.21 38.35 -160.29
CA GLU A 358 -25.11 37.86 -161.13
C GLU A 358 -25.60 36.89 -162.20
N GLU A 359 -26.52 35.99 -161.89
CA GLU A 359 -27.22 35.18 -162.89
C GLU A 359 -27.91 36.03 -163.96
N VAL A 360 -28.59 37.12 -163.57
CA VAL A 360 -29.24 38.03 -164.51
C VAL A 360 -28.21 38.80 -165.35
N TYR A 361 -27.09 39.24 -164.77
CA TYR A 361 -25.98 39.83 -165.53
C TYR A 361 -25.34 38.83 -166.50
N HIS A 362 -25.13 37.57 -166.10
CA HIS A 362 -24.63 36.52 -166.99
C HIS A 362 -25.60 36.22 -168.14
N LYS A 363 -26.91 36.13 -167.86
CA LYS A 363 -27.96 35.96 -168.89
C LYS A 363 -28.00 37.16 -169.85
N TYR A 364 -27.86 38.39 -169.34
CA TYR A 364 -27.78 39.61 -170.15
C TYR A 364 -26.50 39.65 -171.02
N ILE A 365 -25.33 39.33 -170.46
CA ILE A 365 -24.06 39.29 -171.21
C ILE A 365 -24.12 38.23 -172.31
N ALA A 366 -24.61 37.02 -172.00
CA ALA A 366 -24.79 35.95 -172.99
C ALA A 366 -25.75 36.36 -174.12
N SER A 367 -26.86 37.03 -173.79
CA SER A 367 -27.80 37.55 -174.79
C SER A 367 -27.20 38.67 -175.64
N ARG A 368 -26.50 39.63 -175.02
CA ARG A 368 -25.77 40.71 -175.71
C ARG A 368 -24.74 40.14 -176.68
N ASP A 369 -23.96 39.15 -176.24
CA ASP A 369 -22.87 38.58 -177.04
C ASP A 369 -23.41 37.70 -178.17
N HIS A 370 -24.50 36.96 -177.92
CA HIS A 370 -25.24 36.26 -178.98
C HIS A 370 -25.74 37.22 -180.06
N TYR A 371 -26.41 38.33 -179.70
CA TYR A 371 -26.83 39.34 -180.67
C TYR A 371 -25.65 40.05 -181.34
N LYS A 372 -24.56 40.33 -180.63
CA LYS A 372 -23.33 40.88 -181.22
C LYS A 372 -22.81 39.96 -182.32
N THR A 373 -22.70 38.66 -182.07
CA THR A 373 -22.28 37.68 -183.07
C THR A 373 -23.28 37.60 -184.24
N GLU A 374 -24.59 37.70 -184.02
CA GLU A 374 -25.54 37.81 -185.12
C GLU A 374 -25.32 39.05 -186.00
N TYR A 375 -25.06 40.22 -185.40
CA TYR A 375 -24.81 41.46 -186.15
C TYR A 375 -23.46 41.44 -186.85
N GLU A 376 -22.41 40.88 -186.24
CA GLU A 376 -21.11 40.69 -186.88
C GLU A 376 -21.20 39.73 -188.07
N ASN A 377 -21.99 38.65 -187.96
CA ASN A 377 -22.26 37.74 -189.09
C ASN A 377 -23.04 38.43 -190.21
N LYS A 378 -24.14 39.13 -189.89
CA LYS A 378 -24.94 39.89 -190.88
C LYS A 378 -24.09 40.96 -191.59
N LEU A 379 -23.23 41.67 -190.87
CA LEU A 379 -22.31 42.65 -191.45
C LEU A 379 -21.25 41.99 -192.36
N ALA A 380 -20.75 40.80 -192.01
CA ALA A 380 -19.85 40.04 -192.87
C ALA A 380 -20.56 39.57 -194.17
N GLU A 381 -21.80 39.11 -194.06
CA GLU A 381 -22.65 38.75 -195.21
C GLU A 381 -22.96 39.98 -196.10
N GLU A 382 -23.26 41.14 -195.52
CA GLU A 382 -23.47 42.39 -196.27
C GLU A 382 -22.21 42.89 -196.95
N LEU A 383 -21.05 42.85 -196.27
CA LEU A 383 -19.76 43.24 -196.84
C LEU A 383 -19.35 42.34 -198.01
N GLU A 384 -19.52 41.03 -197.91
CA GLU A 384 -19.21 40.12 -199.01
C GLU A 384 -20.23 40.23 -200.16
N ASN A 385 -21.51 40.54 -199.87
CA ASN A 385 -22.51 40.92 -200.89
C ASN A 385 -22.13 42.22 -201.63
N ILE A 386 -21.64 43.24 -200.92
CA ILE A 386 -21.13 44.48 -201.53
C ILE A 386 -19.92 44.14 -202.42
N ARG A 387 -18.97 43.36 -201.91
CA ARG A 387 -17.77 42.92 -202.63
C ARG A 387 -18.11 42.17 -203.93
N LEU A 388 -19.11 41.29 -203.90
CA LEU A 388 -19.68 40.62 -205.06
C LEU A 388 -20.27 41.61 -206.07
N LYS A 389 -21.08 42.58 -205.63
CA LYS A 389 -21.66 43.63 -206.49
C LYS A 389 -20.58 44.52 -207.12
N THR A 390 -19.62 45.00 -206.33
CA THR A 390 -18.52 45.84 -206.85
C THR A 390 -17.66 45.05 -207.84
N SER A 391 -17.46 43.74 -207.65
CA SER A 391 -16.82 42.88 -208.65
C SER A 391 -17.62 42.84 -209.96
N GLN A 392 -18.94 42.65 -209.88
CA GLN A 392 -19.83 42.67 -211.06
C GLN A 392 -19.88 44.04 -211.76
N GLU A 393 -19.80 45.14 -211.01
CA GLU A 393 -19.72 46.51 -211.54
C GLU A 393 -18.37 46.78 -212.24
N ILE A 394 -17.25 46.30 -211.70
CA ILE A 394 -15.94 46.38 -212.35
C ILE A 394 -15.95 45.59 -213.66
N ASP A 395 -16.49 44.38 -213.65
CA ASP A 395 -16.70 43.54 -214.84
C ASP A 395 -17.54 44.25 -215.91
N ASN A 396 -18.63 44.92 -215.50
CA ASN A 396 -19.48 45.69 -216.40
C ASN A 396 -18.77 46.93 -216.95
N LEU A 397 -18.03 47.67 -216.12
CA LEU A 397 -17.24 48.83 -216.55
C LEU A 397 -16.15 48.44 -217.56
N GLN A 398 -15.51 47.27 -217.38
CA GLN A 398 -14.56 46.73 -218.36
C GLN A 398 -15.24 46.39 -219.70
N ARG A 399 -16.45 45.80 -219.68
CA ARG A 399 -17.25 45.57 -220.90
C ARG A 399 -17.63 46.88 -221.60
N THR A 400 -18.21 47.84 -220.88
CA THR A 400 -18.66 49.12 -221.48
C THR A 400 -17.49 49.98 -221.97
N SER A 401 -16.35 49.95 -221.28
CA SER A 401 -15.12 50.61 -221.74
C SER A 401 -14.61 50.00 -223.04
N LYS A 402 -14.60 48.67 -223.14
CA LYS A 402 -14.24 47.96 -224.37
C LYS A 402 -15.19 48.30 -225.53
N GLU A 403 -16.50 48.30 -225.29
CA GLU A 403 -17.47 48.71 -226.33
C GLU A 403 -17.31 50.19 -226.73
N MET A 404 -16.93 51.09 -225.82
CA MET A 404 -16.66 52.50 -226.14
C MET A 404 -15.50 52.61 -227.13
N TYR A 405 -14.37 51.96 -226.87
CA TYR A 405 -13.24 51.93 -227.80
C TYR A 405 -13.59 51.28 -229.15
N GLU A 406 -14.50 50.29 -229.17
CA GLU A 406 -15.01 49.67 -230.39
C GLU A 406 -16.04 50.53 -231.15
N ARG A 407 -16.73 51.48 -230.50
CA ARG A 407 -17.58 52.51 -231.14
C ARG A 407 -16.72 53.64 -231.70
N GLU A 408 -15.76 54.12 -230.93
CA GLU A 408 -14.83 55.19 -231.33
C GLU A 408 -13.98 54.77 -232.56
N ASN A 409 -13.49 53.53 -232.59
CA ASN A 409 -12.80 52.95 -233.75
C ASN A 409 -13.68 52.81 -235.01
N ARG A 410 -15.02 52.87 -234.90
CA ARG A 410 -15.93 52.94 -236.05
C ARG A 410 -16.09 54.38 -236.54
N ASN A 411 -16.37 55.32 -235.64
CA ASN A 411 -16.42 56.76 -235.96
C ASN A 411 -15.14 57.25 -236.67
N LEU A 412 -13.96 56.79 -236.24
CA LEU A 412 -12.67 57.16 -236.85
C LEU A 412 -12.43 56.55 -238.24
N ARG A 413 -13.19 55.53 -238.64
CA ARG A 413 -13.19 54.97 -240.00
C ARG A 413 -14.19 55.71 -240.88
N GLU A 414 -15.40 55.93 -240.38
CA GLU A 414 -16.47 56.64 -241.11
C GLU A 414 -16.11 58.11 -241.38
N THR A 415 -15.48 58.81 -240.44
CA THR A 415 -15.00 60.19 -240.66
C THR A 415 -13.88 60.28 -241.69
N ARG A 416 -12.93 59.32 -241.68
CA ARG A 416 -11.90 59.17 -242.72
C ARG A 416 -12.52 58.95 -244.10
N ASP A 417 -13.49 58.05 -244.20
CA ASP A 417 -14.08 57.65 -245.49
C ASP A 417 -14.98 58.75 -246.07
N ASN A 418 -15.68 59.51 -245.22
CA ASN A 418 -16.39 60.73 -245.62
C ASN A 418 -15.43 61.82 -246.14
N ALA A 419 -14.27 62.03 -245.51
CA ALA A 419 -13.28 63.01 -245.96
C ALA A 419 -12.68 62.67 -247.34
N VAL A 420 -12.57 61.38 -247.68
CA VAL A 420 -12.19 60.94 -249.04
C VAL A 420 -13.30 61.26 -250.05
N LEU A 421 -14.57 61.01 -249.69
CA LEU A 421 -15.72 61.31 -250.56
C LEU A 421 -15.90 62.81 -250.84
N GLU A 422 -15.61 63.71 -249.90
CA GLU A 422 -15.62 65.16 -250.17
C GLU A 422 -14.49 65.59 -251.12
N LYS A 423 -13.28 65.06 -250.93
CA LYS A 423 -12.13 65.32 -251.80
C LYS A 423 -12.40 64.89 -253.26
N ASP A 424 -13.02 63.74 -253.46
CA ASP A 424 -13.32 63.21 -254.79
C ASP A 424 -14.49 63.98 -255.46
N ARG A 425 -15.41 64.56 -254.67
CA ARG A 425 -16.41 65.53 -255.15
C ARG A 425 -15.80 66.87 -255.54
N ALA A 426 -14.87 67.40 -254.74
CA ALA A 426 -14.19 68.67 -255.04
C ALA A 426 -13.39 68.57 -256.35
N THR A 427 -12.62 67.50 -256.52
CA THR A 427 -11.78 67.27 -257.72
C THR A 427 -12.55 66.81 -258.97
N THR A 428 -13.85 66.54 -258.87
CA THR A 428 -14.74 66.36 -260.03
C THR A 428 -15.42 67.68 -260.38
N ALA A 429 -15.93 68.44 -259.40
CA ALA A 429 -16.48 69.78 -259.61
C ALA A 429 -15.46 70.75 -260.23
N GLU A 430 -14.20 70.74 -259.77
CA GLU A 430 -13.11 71.56 -260.31
C GLU A 430 -12.85 71.27 -261.80
N ARG A 431 -12.82 69.99 -262.20
CA ARG A 431 -12.66 69.59 -263.60
C ARG A 431 -13.85 70.01 -264.47
N GLU A 432 -15.07 69.97 -263.95
CA GLU A 432 -16.23 70.51 -264.67
C GLU A 432 -16.17 72.04 -264.82
N THR A 433 -15.71 72.78 -263.81
CA THR A 433 -15.51 74.23 -263.97
C THR A 433 -14.39 74.56 -264.96
N GLN A 434 -13.31 73.77 -264.98
CA GLN A 434 -12.23 73.91 -265.95
C GLN A 434 -12.74 73.69 -267.39
N ALA A 435 -13.41 72.55 -267.62
CA ALA A 435 -13.95 72.20 -268.94
C ALA A 435 -15.04 73.16 -269.44
N ARG A 436 -15.82 73.78 -268.54
CA ARG A 436 -16.81 74.81 -268.90
C ARG A 436 -16.19 76.18 -269.18
N TYR A 437 -15.01 76.48 -268.63
CA TYR A 437 -14.27 77.70 -268.94
C TYR A 437 -13.59 77.57 -270.31
N ASP A 438 -12.90 76.44 -270.54
CA ASP A 438 -12.18 76.14 -271.79
C ASP A 438 -13.10 75.95 -273.03
N GLN A 439 -14.42 75.93 -272.85
CA GLN A 439 -15.43 75.79 -273.91
C GLN A 439 -16.24 77.07 -274.23
N LEU A 440 -16.05 78.18 -273.51
CA LEU A 440 -16.99 79.30 -273.55
C LEU A 440 -16.62 80.48 -274.45
N LEU A 441 -15.34 80.62 -274.84
CA LEU A 441 -14.77 81.60 -275.79
C LEU A 441 -13.46 81.01 -276.35
N GLU A 442 -12.88 81.36 -277.51
CA GLU A 442 -13.26 82.22 -278.66
C GLU A 442 -14.27 83.38 -278.44
#